data_AF-A0A7V9D1P9-F1
#
_entry.id   AF-A0A7V9D1P9-F1
#
_cell.length_a   1.000
_cell.length_b   1.000
_cell.length_c   1.000
_cell.angle_alpha   90.00
_cell.angle_beta   90.00
_cell.angle_gamma   90.00
#
_symmetry.space_group_name_H-M   'P 1'
#
loop_
_entity.id
_entity.type
_entity.pdbx_description
1 polymer ?
#
loop_
_entity_poly.entity_id
_entity_poly.type
_entity_poly.pdbx_seq_one_letter_code
_entity_poly.pdbx_strand_id
1 'polypeptide(L)'
;MDLPEGIELRGPVPSDLAEILTSDALRFVAKLHRAFEATRQDLLLRRVKRQAELNAGALPGFAEETRNVREGAWTVAPVPESIQDRRVEITGPTDRKMVINALNSRARVFMADFEDANAPTWENMVRGQSNLFDAVRRKIDYTSPDGREYTLRPEVAMLFVRPRGWHLSEKHLLVDGQPISGALFDFGLFFFHNARELVQR
;
A
#
# COMPACT_ATOMS: atom_id res chain seq x y z
N MET A 1 22.02 -10.25 -7.15
CA MET A 1 21.04 -10.43 -6.06
C MET A 1 20.58 -11.87 -6.10
N ASP A 2 20.62 -12.58 -4.97
CA ASP A 2 20.09 -13.95 -4.90
C ASP A 2 18.58 -13.87 -4.67
N LEU A 3 17.80 -14.21 -5.72
CA LEU A 3 16.35 -14.14 -5.68
C LEU A 3 15.79 -15.42 -5.06
N PRO A 4 14.78 -15.33 -4.17
CA PRO A 4 14.10 -16.51 -3.66
C PRO A 4 13.51 -17.38 -4.78
N GLU A 5 13.36 -18.67 -4.50
CA GLU A 5 12.79 -19.64 -5.45
C GLU A 5 11.44 -19.19 -6.02
N GLY A 6 11.30 -19.32 -7.34
CA GLY A 6 10.10 -18.98 -8.08
C GLY A 6 9.88 -17.47 -8.29
N ILE A 7 10.79 -16.62 -7.83
CA ILE A 7 10.70 -15.17 -8.03
C ILE A 7 11.47 -14.75 -9.27
N GLU A 8 10.81 -14.04 -10.18
CA GLU A 8 11.42 -13.39 -11.33
C GLU A 8 11.19 -11.88 -11.23
N LEU A 9 12.28 -11.11 -11.20
CA LEU A 9 12.23 -9.65 -11.17
C LEU A 9 12.59 -9.09 -12.54
N ARG A 10 11.60 -8.50 -13.22
CA ARG A 10 11.73 -7.91 -14.56
C ARG A 10 11.97 -6.40 -14.54
N GLY A 11 11.69 -5.76 -13.43
CA GLY A 11 11.99 -4.34 -13.23
C GLY A 11 13.48 -4.12 -12.94
N PRO A 12 14.07 -2.99 -13.33
CA PRO A 12 15.42 -2.65 -12.91
C PRO A 12 15.50 -2.58 -11.39
N VAL A 13 16.65 -2.95 -10.81
CA VAL A 13 16.94 -2.72 -9.38
C VAL A 13 18.06 -1.70 -9.29
N PRO A 14 17.71 -0.40 -9.21
CA PRO A 14 18.70 0.62 -8.89
C PRO A 14 19.43 0.27 -7.59
N SER A 15 20.74 0.50 -7.53
CA SER A 15 21.55 0.15 -6.36
C SER A 15 21.12 0.89 -5.09
N ASP A 16 20.57 2.10 -5.24
CA ASP A 16 19.99 2.92 -4.17
C ASP A 16 18.66 2.34 -3.62
N LEU A 17 18.05 1.36 -4.28
CA LEU A 17 16.79 0.73 -3.85
C LEU A 17 16.96 -0.74 -3.43
N ALA A 18 18.21 -1.22 -3.34
CA ALA A 18 18.51 -2.60 -2.94
C ALA A 18 18.02 -2.93 -1.52
N GLU A 19 17.91 -1.92 -0.64
CA GLU A 19 17.37 -2.06 0.72
C GLU A 19 15.86 -2.27 0.76
N ILE A 20 15.14 -1.93 -0.31
CA ILE A 20 13.69 -2.15 -0.42
C ILE A 20 13.38 -3.53 -0.99
N LEU A 21 14.14 -3.95 -2.00
CA LEU A 21 13.94 -5.22 -2.71
C LEU A 21 14.88 -6.31 -2.21
N THR A 22 15.02 -6.44 -0.88
CA THR A 22 15.87 -7.48 -0.27
C THR A 22 15.30 -8.88 -0.52
N SER A 23 16.16 -9.90 -0.47
CA SER A 23 15.74 -11.30 -0.62
C SER A 23 14.64 -11.68 0.38
N ASP A 24 14.74 -11.21 1.63
CA ASP A 24 13.74 -11.48 2.67
C ASP A 24 12.42 -10.75 2.44
N ALA A 25 12.45 -9.49 1.98
CA ALA A 25 11.25 -8.75 1.62
C ALA A 25 10.52 -9.42 0.46
N LEU A 26 11.25 -9.81 -0.59
CA LEU A 26 10.70 -10.52 -1.75
C LEU A 26 10.16 -11.90 -1.36
N ARG A 27 10.83 -12.62 -0.46
CA ARG A 27 10.34 -13.90 0.08
C ARG A 27 9.02 -13.74 0.83
N PHE A 28 8.90 -12.68 1.63
CA PHE A 28 7.65 -12.36 2.33
C PHE A 28 6.51 -12.03 1.36
N VAL A 29 6.77 -11.18 0.37
CA VAL A 29 5.81 -10.81 -0.68
C VAL A 29 5.38 -12.03 -1.50
N ALA A 30 6.31 -12.93 -1.87
CA ALA A 30 5.98 -14.18 -2.56
C ALA A 30 5.15 -15.13 -1.69
N LYS A 31 5.39 -15.19 -0.38
CA LYS A 31 4.55 -15.94 0.56
C LYS A 31 3.11 -15.40 0.58
N LEU A 32 2.94 -14.07 0.56
CA LEU A 32 1.60 -13.46 0.46
C LEU A 32 0.92 -13.85 -0.86
N HIS A 33 1.63 -13.77 -1.98
CA HIS A 33 1.09 -14.18 -3.28
C HIS A 33 0.59 -15.63 -3.25
N ARG A 34 1.45 -16.57 -2.86
CA ARG A 34 1.12 -18.01 -2.80
C ARG A 34 -0.06 -18.31 -1.88
N ALA A 35 -0.23 -17.53 -0.81
CA ALA A 35 -1.33 -17.71 0.13
C ALA A 35 -2.67 -17.13 -0.36
N PHE A 36 -2.66 -16.00 -1.06
CA PHE A 36 -3.87 -15.19 -1.27
C PHE A 36 -4.27 -14.98 -2.73
N GLU A 37 -3.38 -15.22 -3.69
CA GLU A 37 -3.65 -14.93 -5.11
C GLU A 37 -4.85 -15.70 -5.65
N ALA A 38 -4.96 -17.00 -5.34
CA ALA A 38 -6.09 -17.80 -5.78
C ALA A 38 -7.44 -17.23 -5.31
N THR A 39 -7.49 -16.76 -4.06
CA THR A 39 -8.70 -16.11 -3.50
C THR A 39 -8.96 -14.77 -4.19
N ARG A 40 -7.92 -13.96 -4.43
CA ARG A 40 -8.06 -12.70 -5.18
C ARG A 40 -8.69 -12.93 -6.55
N GLN A 41 -8.19 -13.92 -7.30
CA GLN A 41 -8.71 -14.26 -8.63
C GLN A 41 -10.17 -14.70 -8.59
N ASP A 42 -10.54 -15.57 -7.63
CA ASP A 42 -11.93 -15.97 -7.44
C ASP A 42 -12.84 -14.76 -7.15
N LEU A 43 -12.41 -13.84 -6.29
CA LEU A 43 -13.16 -12.61 -6.00
C LEU A 43 -13.32 -11.71 -7.24
N LEU A 44 -12.31 -11.60 -8.09
CA LEU A 44 -12.41 -10.85 -9.35
C LEU A 44 -13.39 -11.51 -10.33
N LEU A 45 -13.39 -12.84 -10.42
CA LEU A 45 -14.38 -13.57 -11.22
C LEU A 45 -15.80 -13.39 -10.70
N ARG A 46 -15.99 -13.34 -9.37
CA ARG A 46 -17.30 -13.04 -8.77
C ARG A 46 -17.79 -11.64 -9.12
N ARG A 47 -16.91 -10.64 -9.29
CA ARG A 47 -17.30 -9.30 -9.78
C ARG A 47 -17.90 -9.38 -11.19
N VAL A 48 -17.31 -10.16 -12.08
CA VAL A 48 -17.81 -10.36 -13.45
C VAL A 48 -19.20 -11.02 -13.42
N LYS A 49 -19.36 -12.08 -12.62
CA LYS A 49 -20.66 -12.77 -12.45
C LYS A 49 -21.72 -11.81 -11.91
N ARG A 50 -21.40 -11.06 -10.86
CA ARG A 50 -22.31 -10.08 -10.28
C ARG A 50 -22.69 -8.98 -11.27
N GLN A 51 -21.74 -8.50 -12.08
CA GLN A 51 -22.03 -7.51 -13.11
C GLN A 51 -23.00 -8.06 -14.17
N ALA A 52 -22.88 -9.34 -14.56
CA ALA A 52 -23.81 -9.97 -15.49
C ALA A 52 -25.24 -10.04 -14.93
N GLU A 53 -25.40 -10.36 -13.65
CA GLU A 53 -26.71 -10.34 -12.97
C GLU A 53 -27.33 -8.93 -12.97
N LEU A 54 -26.53 -7.91 -12.66
CA LEU A 54 -26.98 -6.52 -12.66
C LEU A 54 -27.42 -6.07 -14.06
N ASN A 55 -26.63 -6.43 -15.09
CA ASN A 55 -26.97 -6.13 -16.48
C ASN A 55 -28.25 -6.83 -16.94
N ALA A 56 -28.60 -7.97 -16.34
CA ALA A 56 -29.83 -8.71 -16.59
C ALA A 56 -31.06 -8.13 -15.85
N GLY A 57 -30.90 -7.00 -15.14
CA GLY A 57 -32.00 -6.28 -14.48
C GLY A 57 -32.08 -6.50 -12.97
N ALA A 58 -31.18 -7.29 -12.37
CA ALA A 58 -31.06 -7.32 -10.92
C ALA A 58 -30.59 -5.94 -10.40
N LEU A 59 -31.12 -5.48 -9.27
CA LEU A 59 -30.65 -4.26 -8.61
C LEU A 59 -29.84 -4.62 -7.36
N PRO A 60 -28.87 -3.77 -6.96
CA PRO A 60 -28.21 -3.91 -5.67
C PRO A 60 -29.22 -3.75 -4.53
N GLY A 61 -29.07 -4.56 -3.48
CA GLY A 61 -29.90 -4.50 -2.29
C GLY A 61 -29.17 -5.11 -1.10
N PHE A 62 -29.77 -5.03 0.10
CA PHE A 62 -29.21 -5.65 1.29
C PHE A 62 -29.35 -7.17 1.24
N ALA A 63 -28.25 -7.89 1.45
CA ALA A 63 -28.25 -9.35 1.43
C ALA A 63 -28.97 -9.93 2.66
N GLU A 64 -29.94 -10.82 2.46
CA GLU A 64 -30.70 -11.40 3.58
C GLU A 64 -29.83 -12.31 4.46
N GLU A 65 -28.90 -13.04 3.85
CA GLU A 65 -27.92 -13.93 4.51
C GLU A 65 -27.02 -13.22 5.55
N THR A 66 -26.91 -11.89 5.51
CA THR A 66 -26.13 -11.09 6.48
C THR A 66 -27.00 -10.22 7.38
N ARG A 67 -28.32 -10.44 7.44
CA ARG A 67 -29.25 -9.68 8.29
C ARG A 67 -28.86 -9.74 9.76
N ASN A 68 -28.54 -10.94 10.25
CA ASN A 68 -28.10 -11.16 11.64
C ASN A 68 -26.84 -10.37 12.01
N VAL A 69 -25.94 -10.12 11.05
CA VAL A 69 -24.77 -9.27 11.27
C VAL A 69 -25.19 -7.80 11.41
N ARG A 70 -26.10 -7.32 10.55
CA ARG A 70 -26.57 -5.92 10.60
C ARG A 70 -27.38 -5.59 11.85
N GLU A 71 -28.14 -6.56 12.34
CA GLU A 71 -29.03 -6.41 13.51
C GLU A 71 -28.38 -6.89 14.81
N GLY A 72 -27.19 -7.49 14.73
CA GLY A 72 -26.46 -7.99 15.89
C GLY A 72 -25.83 -6.88 16.74
N ALA A 73 -25.70 -7.13 18.03
CA ALA A 73 -24.99 -6.24 18.96
C ALA A 73 -23.48 -6.54 18.93
N TRP A 74 -22.73 -5.81 18.10
CA TRP A 74 -21.28 -5.88 18.05
C TRP A 74 -20.67 -4.52 17.70
N THR A 75 -19.39 -4.34 18.01
CA THR A 75 -18.58 -3.19 17.60
C THR A 75 -17.25 -3.66 17.06
N VAL A 76 -16.57 -2.81 16.28
CA VAL A 76 -15.18 -3.06 15.89
C VAL A 76 -14.27 -3.06 17.12
N ALA A 77 -13.06 -3.60 16.96
CA ALA A 77 -12.03 -3.53 17.99
C ALA A 77 -11.69 -2.06 18.36
N PRO A 78 -11.16 -1.79 19.56
CA PRO A 78 -10.80 -0.44 19.99
C PRO A 78 -9.85 0.26 19.00
N VAL A 79 -10.10 1.54 18.76
CA VAL A 79 -9.31 2.37 17.86
C VAL A 79 -8.07 2.89 18.61
N PRO A 80 -6.84 2.69 18.08
CA PRO A 80 -5.62 3.23 18.69
C PRO A 80 -5.70 4.75 18.90
N GLU A 81 -5.18 5.23 20.03
CA GLU A 81 -5.24 6.64 20.43
C GLU A 81 -4.71 7.59 19.34
N SER A 82 -3.62 7.18 18.67
CA SER A 82 -2.97 7.93 17.59
C SER A 82 -3.87 8.26 16.40
N ILE A 83 -4.98 7.54 16.23
CA ILE A 83 -5.91 7.71 15.12
C ILE A 83 -7.36 7.95 15.58
N GLN A 84 -7.57 8.35 16.84
CA GLN A 84 -8.90 8.75 17.31
C GLN A 84 -9.31 10.13 16.79
N ASP A 85 -8.36 11.08 16.73
CA ASP A 85 -8.59 12.39 16.11
C ASP A 85 -8.14 12.37 14.65
N ARG A 86 -9.10 12.22 13.73
CA ARG A 86 -8.90 12.21 12.27
C ARG A 86 -9.66 13.34 11.58
N ARG A 87 -9.81 14.50 12.26
CA ARG A 87 -10.66 15.62 11.78
C ARG A 87 -10.33 16.15 10.39
N VAL A 88 -9.07 16.04 9.97
CA VAL A 88 -8.58 16.41 8.65
C VAL A 88 -7.51 15.41 8.22
N GLU A 89 -7.67 14.85 7.03
CA GLU A 89 -6.70 13.99 6.39
C GLU A 89 -6.30 14.60 5.04
N ILE A 90 -5.00 14.54 4.72
CA ILE A 90 -4.48 14.93 3.42
C ILE A 90 -4.09 13.68 2.65
N THR A 91 -4.31 13.69 1.33
CA THR A 91 -3.94 12.59 0.44
C THR A 91 -2.90 13.08 -0.56
N GLY A 92 -2.00 12.21 -0.98
CA GLY A 92 -0.99 12.59 -1.96
C GLY A 92 -0.11 11.42 -2.42
N PRO A 93 0.61 11.60 -3.54
CA PRO A 93 1.48 10.57 -4.08
C PRO A 93 2.66 10.29 -3.14
N THR A 94 3.38 9.22 -3.41
CA THR A 94 4.58 8.81 -2.67
C THR A 94 5.87 9.47 -3.17
N ASP A 95 5.77 10.58 -3.89
CA ASP A 95 6.92 11.40 -4.28
C ASP A 95 7.60 11.99 -3.03
N ARG A 96 8.93 12.06 -3.04
CA ARG A 96 9.74 12.36 -1.85
C ARG A 96 9.41 13.74 -1.26
N LYS A 97 9.32 14.76 -2.11
CA LYS A 97 8.97 16.13 -1.68
C LYS A 97 7.53 16.19 -1.19
N MET A 98 6.61 15.51 -1.89
CA MET A 98 5.19 15.50 -1.53
C MET A 98 4.93 14.80 -0.20
N VAL A 99 5.62 13.69 0.08
CA VAL A 99 5.55 12.99 1.37
C VAL A 99 5.95 13.93 2.51
N ILE A 100 7.05 14.67 2.39
CA ILE A 100 7.51 15.64 3.40
C ILE A 100 6.46 16.73 3.63
N ASN A 101 5.96 17.33 2.54
CA ASN A 101 4.97 18.40 2.63
C ASN A 101 3.66 17.94 3.26
N ALA A 102 3.17 16.76 2.88
CA ALA A 102 1.93 16.20 3.40
C ALA A 102 2.05 15.85 4.89
N LEU A 103 3.17 15.25 5.31
CA LEU A 103 3.46 14.99 6.72
C LEU A 103 3.54 16.29 7.54
N ASN A 104 4.10 17.36 6.98
CA ASN A 104 4.23 18.65 7.64
C ASN A 104 2.98 19.55 7.57
N SER A 105 1.88 19.08 6.96
CA SER A 105 0.70 19.89 6.62
C SER A 105 -0.18 20.32 7.80
N ARG A 106 0.08 19.81 9.01
CA ARG A 106 -0.80 19.90 10.21
C ARG A 106 -2.12 19.12 10.10
N ALA A 107 -2.34 18.36 9.02
CA ALA A 107 -3.37 17.34 9.01
C ALA A 107 -3.12 16.31 10.12
N ARG A 108 -4.16 15.60 10.56
CA ARG A 108 -4.02 14.50 11.52
C ARG A 108 -3.45 13.26 10.87
N VAL A 109 -3.85 13.00 9.64
CA VAL A 109 -3.42 11.85 8.84
C VAL A 109 -2.94 12.32 7.47
N PHE A 110 -1.87 11.71 6.99
CA PHE A 110 -1.48 11.73 5.59
C PHE A 110 -1.65 10.33 5.02
N MET A 111 -2.51 10.17 4.02
CA MET A 111 -2.62 8.94 3.24
C MET A 111 -1.68 9.01 2.03
N ALA A 112 -0.54 8.33 2.14
CA ALA A 112 0.41 8.14 1.06
C ALA A 112 -0.13 7.12 0.06
N ASP A 113 -0.16 7.52 -1.21
CA ASP A 113 -0.96 6.84 -2.22
C ASP A 113 -0.12 6.13 -3.29
N PHE A 114 -0.30 4.82 -3.39
CA PHE A 114 0.20 3.99 -4.50
C PHE A 114 -0.89 3.73 -5.56
N GLU A 115 -2.11 4.25 -5.37
CA GLU A 115 -3.26 4.03 -6.24
C GLU A 115 -3.58 5.27 -7.10
N ASP A 116 -4.76 5.86 -7.00
CA ASP A 116 -5.31 6.75 -8.03
C ASP A 116 -4.51 8.05 -8.27
N ALA A 117 -3.80 8.57 -7.25
CA ALA A 117 -2.96 9.75 -7.40
C ALA A 117 -1.53 9.45 -7.89
N ASN A 118 -1.23 8.18 -8.21
CA ASN A 118 0.13 7.74 -8.50
C ASN A 118 0.16 6.85 -9.76
N ALA A 119 0.78 7.35 -10.84
CA ALA A 119 1.00 6.52 -12.02
C ALA A 119 1.90 5.32 -11.62
N PRO A 120 1.44 4.06 -11.77
CA PRO A 120 2.12 2.90 -11.20
C PRO A 120 3.28 2.41 -12.09
N THR A 121 4.21 3.32 -12.40
CA THR A 121 5.50 2.95 -12.99
C THR A 121 6.30 2.18 -11.95
N TRP A 122 7.16 1.26 -12.40
CA TRP A 122 8.02 0.50 -11.49
C TRP A 122 8.83 1.42 -10.57
N GLU A 123 9.40 2.47 -11.16
CA GLU A 123 10.17 3.48 -10.44
C GLU A 123 9.34 4.16 -9.33
N ASN A 124 8.13 4.61 -9.63
CA ASN A 124 7.27 5.29 -8.67
C ASN A 124 6.88 4.37 -7.51
N MET A 125 6.61 3.09 -7.79
CA MET A 125 6.23 2.12 -6.76
C MET A 125 7.41 1.81 -5.85
N VAL A 126 8.58 1.47 -6.38
CA VAL A 126 9.75 1.11 -5.55
C VAL A 126 10.34 2.35 -4.84
N ARG A 127 10.47 3.49 -5.52
CA ARG A 127 10.90 4.74 -4.86
C ARG A 127 9.91 5.21 -3.82
N GLY A 128 8.60 5.02 -4.07
CA GLY A 128 7.58 5.32 -3.07
C GLY A 128 7.80 4.54 -1.78
N GLN A 129 8.11 3.25 -1.87
CA GLN A 129 8.44 2.42 -0.71
C GLN A 129 9.71 2.93 0.01
N SER A 130 10.75 3.32 -0.72
CA SER A 130 11.96 3.94 -0.15
C SER A 130 11.66 5.27 0.56
N ASN A 131 10.86 6.14 -0.05
CA ASN A 131 10.46 7.41 0.56
C ASN A 131 9.69 7.17 1.86
N LEU A 132 8.77 6.20 1.89
CA LEU A 132 8.04 5.86 3.11
C LEU A 132 8.93 5.19 4.16
N PHE A 133 9.90 4.37 3.75
CA PHE A 133 10.92 3.78 4.63
C PHE A 133 11.69 4.86 5.39
N ASP A 134 12.15 5.89 4.68
CA ASP A 134 12.85 7.02 5.26
C ASP A 134 11.94 7.89 6.13
N ALA A 135 10.70 8.12 5.68
CA ALA A 135 9.73 8.95 6.40
C ALA A 135 9.39 8.36 7.77
N VAL A 136 9.15 7.06 7.85
CA VAL A 136 8.88 6.34 9.10
C VAL A 136 10.05 6.49 10.09
N ARG A 137 11.28 6.44 9.58
CA ARG A 137 12.51 6.59 10.38
C ARG A 137 12.88 8.03 10.70
N ARG A 138 12.11 9.01 10.20
CA ARG A 138 12.39 10.45 10.25
C ARG A 138 13.72 10.86 9.61
N LYS A 139 14.13 10.13 8.56
CA LYS A 139 15.34 10.38 7.77
C LYS A 139 15.06 10.91 6.37
N ILE A 140 13.79 11.10 6.01
CA ILE A 140 13.42 11.65 4.71
C ILE A 140 13.79 13.15 4.65
N ASP A 141 14.53 13.51 3.62
CA ASP A 141 14.88 14.87 3.27
C ASP A 141 14.81 15.06 1.74
N TYR A 142 14.81 16.30 1.29
CA TYR A 142 14.85 16.63 -0.12
C TYR A 142 15.40 18.04 -0.33
N THR A 143 16.29 18.21 -1.30
CA THR A 143 16.75 19.53 -1.75
C THR A 143 16.25 19.78 -3.17
N SER A 144 15.46 20.82 -3.37
CA SER A 144 14.97 21.17 -4.72
C SER A 144 16.08 21.79 -5.58
N PRO A 145 15.90 21.80 -6.92
CA PRO A 145 16.89 22.38 -7.84
C PRO A 145 17.26 23.84 -7.58
N ASP A 146 16.39 24.60 -6.92
CA ASP A 146 16.62 25.98 -6.49
C ASP A 146 17.29 26.11 -5.11
N GLY A 147 17.73 25.00 -4.51
CA GLY A 147 18.47 24.96 -3.26
C GLY A 147 17.61 24.95 -1.99
N ARG A 148 16.27 24.91 -2.09
CA ARG A 148 15.42 24.81 -0.89
C ARG A 148 15.47 23.40 -0.30
N GLU A 149 15.74 23.31 1.00
CA GLU A 149 15.75 22.06 1.75
C GLU A 149 14.40 21.78 2.43
N TYR A 150 14.01 20.51 2.43
CA TYR A 150 12.77 20.01 3.01
C TYR A 150 13.11 18.86 3.95
N THR A 151 12.70 18.96 5.21
CA THR A 151 12.85 17.91 6.23
C THR A 151 11.56 17.80 7.04
N LEU A 152 11.40 16.71 7.79
CA LEU A 152 10.25 16.55 8.68
C LEU A 152 10.36 17.45 9.90
N ARG A 153 9.22 18.04 10.29
CA ARG A 153 9.06 18.69 11.59
C ARG A 153 9.06 17.65 12.72
N PRO A 154 9.26 18.05 13.98
CA PRO A 154 9.16 17.14 15.12
C PRO A 154 7.79 16.43 15.16
N GLU A 155 6.73 17.21 15.04
CA GLU A 155 5.36 16.72 14.94
C GLU A 155 4.92 16.69 13.48
N VAL A 156 4.40 15.54 13.04
CA VAL A 156 3.89 15.29 11.69
C VAL A 156 2.57 14.52 11.77
N ALA A 157 1.83 14.52 10.66
CA ALA A 157 0.63 13.71 10.51
C ALA A 157 0.93 12.20 10.64
N MET A 158 -0.06 11.43 11.11
CA MET A 158 0.00 9.96 11.10
C MET A 158 0.02 9.46 9.65
N LEU A 159 0.96 8.56 9.34
CA LEU A 159 1.09 8.00 7.99
C LEU A 159 0.13 6.82 7.80
N PHE A 160 -0.77 6.95 6.83
CA PHE A 160 -1.55 5.86 6.26
C PHE A 160 -1.03 5.54 4.87
N VAL A 161 -1.18 4.30 4.44
CA VAL A 161 -0.77 3.86 3.09
C VAL A 161 -1.96 3.29 2.36
N ARG A 162 -2.23 3.81 1.16
CA ARG A 162 -3.22 3.27 0.24
C ARG A 162 -2.53 2.42 -0.83
N PRO A 163 -2.64 1.08 -0.77
CA PRO A 163 -2.12 0.22 -1.82
C PRO A 163 -3.03 0.26 -3.06
N ARG A 164 -2.51 -0.20 -4.19
CA ARG A 164 -3.30 -0.41 -5.42
C ARG A 164 -4.50 -1.34 -5.16
N GLY A 165 -5.59 -1.10 -5.88
CA GLY A 165 -6.79 -1.92 -5.80
C GLY A 165 -6.60 -3.36 -6.32
N TRP A 166 -7.48 -4.26 -5.89
CA TRP A 166 -7.40 -5.71 -6.20
C TRP A 166 -7.33 -6.08 -7.68
N HIS A 167 -7.75 -5.21 -8.59
CA HIS A 167 -7.76 -5.46 -10.03
C HIS A 167 -6.40 -5.19 -10.71
N LEU A 168 -5.50 -4.47 -10.04
CA LEU A 168 -4.18 -4.13 -10.57
C LEU A 168 -3.15 -5.22 -10.24
N SER A 169 -2.27 -5.49 -11.20
CA SER A 169 -1.13 -6.40 -11.05
C SER A 169 0.17 -5.62 -11.10
N GLU A 170 1.18 -6.06 -10.34
CA GLU A 170 2.56 -5.61 -10.47
C GLU A 170 3.29 -6.51 -11.46
N LYS A 171 3.36 -6.07 -12.71
CA LYS A 171 3.91 -6.87 -13.83
C LYS A 171 5.42 -7.06 -13.79
N HIS A 172 6.13 -6.31 -12.96
CA HIS A 172 7.59 -6.37 -12.89
C HIS A 172 8.10 -7.40 -11.88
N LEU A 173 7.23 -7.97 -11.04
CA LEU A 173 7.55 -9.06 -10.12
C LEU A 173 6.64 -10.25 -10.42
N LEU A 174 7.24 -11.35 -10.86
CA LEU A 174 6.54 -12.62 -10.99
C LEU A 174 6.85 -13.54 -9.83
N VAL A 175 5.84 -14.31 -9.42
CA VAL A 175 5.96 -15.42 -8.49
C VAL A 175 5.39 -16.65 -9.18
N ASP A 176 6.20 -17.69 -9.32
CA ASP A 176 5.86 -18.95 -9.98
C ASP A 176 5.32 -18.72 -11.41
N GLY A 177 5.88 -17.74 -12.12
CA GLY A 177 5.54 -17.36 -13.49
C GLY A 177 4.34 -16.41 -13.63
N GLN A 178 3.70 -16.00 -12.53
CA GLN A 178 2.52 -15.12 -12.56
C GLN A 178 2.81 -13.73 -11.98
N PRO A 179 2.29 -12.65 -12.59
CA PRO A 179 2.37 -11.31 -11.99
C PRO A 179 1.69 -11.29 -10.63
N ILE A 180 2.36 -10.70 -9.64
CA ILE A 180 1.76 -10.53 -8.33
C ILE A 180 0.65 -9.47 -8.35
N SER A 181 -0.32 -9.57 -7.44
CA SER A 181 -1.24 -8.48 -7.14
C SER A 181 -0.48 -7.20 -6.73
N GLY A 182 -0.82 -6.06 -7.33
CA GLY A 182 -0.28 -4.77 -6.92
C GLY A 182 -0.60 -4.47 -5.46
N ALA A 183 -1.81 -4.81 -5.00
CA ALA A 183 -2.23 -4.64 -3.61
C ALA A 183 -1.30 -5.36 -2.63
N LEU A 184 -0.97 -6.63 -2.91
CA LEU A 184 -0.10 -7.45 -2.06
C LEU A 184 1.35 -7.01 -2.12
N PHE A 185 1.82 -6.51 -3.27
CA PHE A 185 3.15 -5.93 -3.41
C PHE A 185 3.29 -4.66 -2.56
N ASP A 186 2.37 -3.71 -2.72
CA ASP A 186 2.41 -2.41 -2.04
C ASP A 186 2.28 -2.57 -0.52
N PHE A 187 1.31 -3.37 -0.07
CA PHE A 187 1.14 -3.72 1.34
C PHE A 187 2.35 -4.48 1.88
N GLY A 188 2.79 -5.51 1.15
CA GLY A 188 3.81 -6.44 1.62
C GLY A 188 5.14 -5.75 1.87
N LEU A 189 5.59 -4.90 0.94
CA LEU A 189 6.81 -4.12 1.12
C LEU A 189 6.70 -3.10 2.24
N PHE A 190 5.62 -2.31 2.28
CA PHE A 190 5.46 -1.30 3.34
C PHE A 190 5.41 -1.95 4.72
N PHE A 191 4.62 -3.01 4.88
CA PHE A 191 4.48 -3.72 6.15
C PHE A 191 5.80 -4.36 6.59
N PHE A 192 6.47 -5.09 5.69
CA PHE A 192 7.73 -5.78 6.00
C PHE A 192 8.79 -4.82 6.56
N HIS A 193 8.91 -3.65 5.92
CA HIS A 193 9.96 -2.69 6.24
C HIS A 193 9.64 -1.79 7.43
N ASN A 194 8.37 -1.51 7.70
CA ASN A 194 7.99 -0.42 8.60
C ASN A 194 7.21 -0.87 9.84
N ALA A 195 6.59 -2.06 9.83
CA ALA A 195 5.72 -2.46 10.94
C ALA A 195 6.43 -2.48 12.30
N ARG A 196 7.67 -2.98 12.36
CA ARG A 196 8.44 -3.01 13.62
C ARG A 196 8.78 -1.62 14.13
N GLU A 197 9.27 -0.75 13.24
CA GLU A 197 9.63 0.62 13.58
C GLU A 197 8.40 1.42 14.04
N LEU A 198 7.24 1.23 13.38
CA LEU A 198 5.99 1.91 13.72
C LEU A 198 5.37 1.44 15.04
N VAL A 199 5.62 0.19 15.46
CA VAL A 199 5.14 -0.34 16.75
C VAL A 199 6.06 0.06 17.91
N GLN A 200 7.36 0.23 17.63
CA GLN A 200 8.35 0.60 18.65
C GLN A 200 8.37 2.10 18.98
N ARG A 201 7.87 2.93 18.07
CA ARG A 201 7.77 4.39 18.22
C ARG A 201 6.46 4.82 18.83
#